data_AF-A0A920TJL0-F1
#
_entry.id   AF-A0A920TJL0-F1
#
_cell.length_a   1.000
_cell.length_b   1.000
_cell.length_c   1.000
_cell.angle_alpha   90.00
_cell.angle_beta   90.00
_cell.angle_gamma   90.00
#
_symmetry.space_group_name_H-M   'P 1'
#
loop_
_entity.id
_entity.type
_entity.pdbx_description
1 polymer ?
#
loop_
_entity_poly.entity_id
_entity_poly.type
_entity_poly.pdbx_seq_one_letter_code
_entity_poly.pdbx_strand_id
1 'polypeptide(L)'
;MGHGSGDKKYGGSVKTLTTYDFHFITGKKHMAKLDDSGIHIPEEKLIKIGNPRFDELFNGDINKGQYLKYLGVKDLTRKIILYAPTWKWGNGTLHLYFKNFSRQLSKDYSLIIRPHYFDRKYIPRMKKWLEKREIDNVYISNPANILTQRYYVRYCCFRLIN
;
A
#
# COMPACT_ATOMS: atom_id res chain seq x y z
N MET A 1 14.38 -6.77 1.38
CA MET A 1 13.61 -6.04 0.32
C MET A 1 13.17 -4.68 0.83
N GLY A 2 13.25 -3.62 0.01
CA GLY A 2 12.66 -2.34 0.36
C GLY A 2 11.12 -2.38 0.38
N HIS A 3 10.48 -1.51 1.18
CA HIS A 3 9.01 -1.46 1.30
C HIS A 3 8.27 -0.93 0.05
N GLY A 4 8.97 -0.62 -1.05
CA GLY A 4 8.38 -0.24 -2.33
C GLY A 4 9.31 0.65 -3.15
N SER A 5 8.90 0.93 -4.40
CA SER A 5 9.63 1.75 -5.36
C SER A 5 9.19 3.23 -5.29
N GLY A 6 8.95 3.75 -4.09
CA GLY A 6 8.62 5.16 -3.88
C GLY A 6 9.85 6.06 -4.04
N ASP A 7 9.63 7.30 -4.47
CA ASP A 7 10.67 8.26 -4.86
C ASP A 7 11.45 8.86 -3.67
N LYS A 8 11.03 8.55 -2.44
CA LYS A 8 11.78 8.96 -1.23
C LYS A 8 13.10 8.21 -1.16
N LYS A 9 14.21 8.93 -0.97
CA LYS A 9 15.54 8.36 -0.70
C LYS A 9 15.48 7.32 0.42
N TYR A 10 16.42 6.37 0.40
CA TYR A 10 16.52 5.40 1.49
C TYR A 10 16.81 6.13 2.81
N GLY A 11 15.89 6.04 3.77
CA GLY A 11 15.99 6.78 5.04
C GLY A 11 16.71 6.02 6.16
N GLY A 12 17.21 4.82 5.88
CA GLY A 12 17.96 4.01 6.83
C GLY A 12 19.47 4.19 6.68
N SER A 13 20.24 3.58 7.59
CA SER A 13 21.70 3.57 7.50
C SER A 13 22.17 2.69 6.33
N VAL A 14 23.03 3.24 5.46
CA VAL A 14 23.71 2.51 4.39
C VAL A 14 24.51 1.33 4.95
N LYS A 15 25.12 1.51 6.13
CA LYS A 15 25.88 0.46 6.83
C LYS A 15 25.03 -0.77 7.15
N THR A 16 23.73 -0.60 7.40
CA THR A 16 22.84 -1.75 7.62
C THR A 16 22.62 -2.54 6.33
N LEU A 17 22.52 -1.86 5.18
CA LEU A 17 22.32 -2.53 3.91
C LEU A 17 23.53 -3.42 3.57
N THR A 18 24.75 -2.97 3.80
CA THR A 18 25.96 -3.75 3.50
C THR A 18 26.14 -5.00 4.37
N THR A 19 25.37 -5.15 5.47
CA THR A 19 25.44 -6.33 6.34
C THR A 19 24.69 -7.55 5.82
N TYR A 20 23.86 -7.37 4.78
CA TYR A 20 23.08 -8.48 4.26
C TYR A 20 23.90 -9.35 3.31
N ASP A 21 23.60 -10.65 3.33
CA ASP A 21 24.19 -11.64 2.43
C ASP A 21 23.65 -11.44 1.01
N PHE A 22 22.33 -11.23 0.91
CA PHE A 22 21.63 -11.02 -0.35
C PHE A 22 20.65 -9.84 -0.30
N HIS A 23 20.57 -9.15 -1.41
CA HIS A 23 19.64 -8.06 -1.68
C HIS A 23 18.68 -8.46 -2.79
N PHE A 24 17.42 -8.62 -2.42
CA PHE A 24 16.37 -8.90 -3.37
C PHE A 24 15.93 -7.63 -4.09
N ILE A 25 16.17 -7.62 -5.40
CA ILE A 25 15.94 -6.49 -6.30
C ILE A 25 14.62 -6.69 -7.04
N THR A 26 13.77 -5.67 -6.95
CA THR A 26 12.39 -5.69 -7.44
C THR A 26 12.26 -5.20 -8.87
N GLY A 27 13.33 -4.64 -9.44
CA GLY A 27 13.38 -4.17 -10.82
C GLY A 27 14.28 -2.94 -11.00
N LYS A 28 14.28 -2.38 -12.21
CA LYS A 28 15.17 -1.26 -12.62
C LYS A 28 15.06 -0.03 -11.71
N LYS A 29 13.85 0.33 -11.26
CA LYS A 29 13.64 1.48 -10.35
C LYS A 29 14.27 1.29 -8.97
N HIS A 30 14.37 0.06 -8.47
CA HIS A 30 15.06 -0.22 -7.21
C HIS A 30 16.56 -0.03 -7.36
N MET A 31 17.15 -0.46 -8.48
CA MET A 31 18.57 -0.23 -8.78
C MET A 31 18.90 1.27 -8.86
N ALA A 32 18.16 2.02 -9.68
CA ALA A 32 18.36 3.47 -9.81
C ALA A 32 18.31 4.20 -8.45
N LYS A 33 17.46 3.74 -7.53
CA LYS A 33 17.36 4.31 -6.19
C LYS A 33 18.59 4.04 -5.30
N LEU A 34 19.20 2.86 -5.44
CA LEU A 34 20.45 2.55 -4.73
C LEU A 34 21.57 3.46 -5.24
N ASP A 35 21.64 3.64 -6.56
CA ASP A 35 22.60 4.53 -7.22
C ASP A 35 22.39 6.00 -6.78
N ASP A 36 21.16 6.51 -6.82
CA ASP A 36 20.79 7.87 -6.35
C ASP A 36 21.12 8.12 -4.87
N SER A 37 21.21 7.04 -4.09
CA SER A 37 21.53 7.08 -2.66
C SER A 37 23.02 6.87 -2.39
N GLY A 38 23.86 6.70 -3.42
CA GLY A 38 25.28 6.41 -3.30
C GLY A 38 25.57 5.04 -2.68
N ILE A 39 24.63 4.10 -2.80
CA ILE A 39 24.71 2.78 -2.17
C ILE A 39 25.22 1.78 -3.20
N HIS A 40 26.47 1.36 -3.04
CA HIS A 40 27.05 0.33 -3.87
C HIS A 40 27.00 -1.03 -3.15
N ILE A 41 26.26 -1.97 -3.72
CA ILE A 41 26.17 -3.36 -3.24
C ILE A 41 26.80 -4.25 -4.32
N PRO A 42 27.73 -5.16 -3.96
CA PRO A 42 28.36 -6.06 -4.92
C PRO A 42 27.32 -6.88 -5.71
N GLU A 43 27.56 -7.07 -7.01
CA GLU A 43 26.58 -7.69 -7.92
C GLU A 43 26.24 -9.13 -7.52
N GLU A 44 27.20 -9.88 -6.96
CA GLU A 44 27.01 -11.23 -6.46
C GLU A 44 26.01 -11.33 -5.30
N LYS A 45 25.76 -10.21 -4.61
CA LYS A 45 24.74 -10.10 -3.55
C LYS A 45 23.38 -9.69 -4.10
N LEU A 46 23.25 -9.31 -5.37
CA LEU A 46 22.00 -8.80 -5.95
C LEU A 46 21.19 -9.92 -6.61
N ILE A 47 20.06 -10.30 -6.02
CA ILE A 47 19.16 -11.31 -6.59
C ILE A 47 17.92 -10.61 -7.17
N LYS A 48 17.79 -10.62 -8.50
CA LYS A 48 16.68 -9.98 -9.22
C LYS A 48 15.48 -10.92 -9.25
N ILE A 49 14.50 -10.69 -8.37
CA ILE A 49 13.33 -11.58 -8.20
C ILE A 49 11.98 -10.90 -8.46
N GLY A 50 11.98 -9.60 -8.77
CA GLY A 50 10.73 -8.84 -8.80
C GLY A 50 10.20 -8.56 -7.39
N ASN A 51 8.92 -8.23 -7.26
CA ASN A 51 8.31 -7.94 -5.96
C ASN A 51 7.24 -9.00 -5.65
N PRO A 52 7.51 -9.93 -4.73
CA PRO A 52 6.60 -11.01 -4.38
C PRO A 52 5.20 -10.56 -3.95
N ARG A 53 5.05 -9.29 -3.52
CA ARG A 53 3.75 -8.69 -3.19
C ARG A 53 2.81 -8.53 -4.41
N PHE A 54 3.33 -8.70 -5.62
CA PHE A 54 2.53 -8.68 -6.84
C PHE A 54 2.26 -10.07 -7.40
N ASP A 55 2.78 -11.14 -6.80
CA ASP A 55 2.62 -12.50 -7.32
C ASP A 55 1.14 -12.87 -7.41
N GLU A 56 0.36 -12.64 -6.34
CA GLU A 56 -1.09 -12.86 -6.34
C GLU A 56 -1.81 -12.08 -7.45
N LEU A 57 -1.32 -10.88 -7.79
CA LEU A 57 -1.90 -10.06 -8.87
C LEU A 57 -1.63 -10.67 -10.23
N PHE A 58 -0.42 -11.19 -10.47
CA PHE A 58 -0.05 -11.80 -11.75
C PHE A 58 -0.60 -13.20 -11.92
N ASN A 59 -0.71 -13.96 -10.83
CA ASN A 59 -1.23 -15.34 -10.84
C ASN A 59 -2.76 -15.39 -10.88
N GLY A 60 -3.44 -14.27 -10.64
CA GLY A 60 -4.90 -14.22 -10.62
C GLY A 60 -5.52 -14.72 -9.31
N ASP A 61 -4.73 -14.83 -8.24
CA ASP A 61 -5.14 -15.34 -6.93
C ASP A 61 -5.95 -14.32 -6.11
N ILE A 62 -6.13 -13.09 -6.63
CA ILE A 62 -6.88 -12.03 -5.94
C ILE A 62 -8.38 -12.23 -6.11
N ASN A 63 -9.04 -12.66 -5.03
CA ASN A 63 -10.50 -12.67 -4.97
C ASN A 63 -11.07 -11.27 -4.67
N LYS A 64 -11.26 -10.47 -5.74
CA LYS A 64 -11.85 -9.12 -5.66
C LYS A 64 -13.22 -9.11 -4.99
N GLY A 65 -14.10 -10.07 -5.32
CA GLY A 65 -15.46 -10.14 -4.79
C GLY A 65 -15.49 -10.32 -3.26
N GLN A 66 -14.65 -11.22 -2.74
CA GLN A 66 -14.50 -11.44 -1.30
C GLN A 66 -14.00 -10.17 -0.59
N TYR A 67 -13.04 -9.46 -1.20
CA TYR A 67 -12.51 -8.23 -0.60
C TYR A 67 -13.56 -7.10 -0.57
N LEU A 68 -14.35 -6.94 -1.63
CA LEU A 68 -15.44 -5.96 -1.67
C LEU A 68 -16.55 -6.29 -0.68
N LYS A 69 -16.90 -7.57 -0.53
CA LYS A 69 -17.85 -8.04 0.50
C LYS A 69 -17.34 -7.72 1.91
N TYR A 70 -16.06 -7.94 2.17
CA TYR A 70 -15.41 -7.59 3.44
C TYR A 70 -15.45 -6.08 3.74
N LEU A 71 -15.29 -5.24 2.71
CA LEU A 71 -15.42 -3.79 2.84
C LEU A 71 -16.88 -3.31 3.00
N GLY A 72 -17.86 -4.20 2.82
CA GLY A 72 -19.28 -3.87 2.88
C GLY A 72 -19.78 -3.11 1.65
N VAL A 73 -19.12 -3.28 0.49
CA VAL A 73 -19.56 -2.66 -0.77
C VAL A 73 -20.91 -3.26 -1.16
N LYS A 74 -21.93 -2.40 -1.29
CA LYS A 74 -23.31 -2.82 -1.55
C LYS A 74 -23.57 -3.07 -3.04
N ASP A 75 -23.08 -2.16 -3.87
CA ASP A 75 -23.29 -2.19 -5.32
C ASP A 75 -21.98 -2.53 -6.03
N LEU A 76 -21.90 -3.76 -6.55
CA LEU A 76 -20.75 -4.29 -7.28
C LEU A 76 -20.77 -3.93 -8.77
N THR A 77 -21.87 -3.34 -9.27
CA THR A 77 -22.00 -2.91 -10.67
C THR A 77 -21.34 -1.55 -10.92
N ARG A 78 -21.22 -0.73 -9.87
CA ARG A 78 -20.56 0.57 -9.92
C ARG A 78 -19.07 0.43 -10.20
N LYS A 79 -18.54 1.42 -10.94
CA LYS A 79 -17.10 1.56 -11.12
C LYS A 79 -16.45 1.90 -9.78
N ILE A 80 -15.31 1.29 -9.48
CA ILE A 80 -14.62 1.47 -8.20
C ILE A 80 -13.48 2.46 -8.36
N ILE A 81 -13.40 3.44 -7.47
CA ILE A 81 -12.29 4.38 -7.35
C ILE A 81 -11.56 4.10 -6.04
N LEU A 82 -10.24 3.89 -6.09
CA LEU A 82 -9.40 3.76 -4.90
C LEU A 82 -8.68 5.08 -4.63
N TYR A 83 -8.96 5.68 -3.48
CA TYR A 83 -8.21 6.82 -2.95
C TYR A 83 -7.31 6.36 -1.81
N ALA A 84 -5.99 6.34 -2.05
CA ALA A 84 -4.97 5.94 -1.09
C ALA A 84 -4.07 7.13 -0.70
N PRO A 85 -4.56 8.04 0.17
CA PRO A 85 -3.80 9.23 0.55
C PRO A 85 -2.46 8.91 1.22
N THR A 86 -1.47 9.75 0.94
CA THR A 86 -0.24 9.80 1.73
C THR A 86 -0.53 10.36 3.14
N TRP A 87 0.40 10.16 4.08
CA TRP A 87 0.30 10.73 5.42
C TRP A 87 0.54 12.26 5.44
N LYS A 88 0.99 12.83 6.57
CA LYS A 88 1.16 14.27 6.84
C LYS A 88 1.92 15.06 5.77
N TRP A 89 2.80 14.40 5.00
CA TRP A 89 3.66 15.03 4.01
C TRP A 89 3.19 14.67 2.59
N GLY A 90 2.60 15.65 1.89
CA GLY A 90 2.15 15.53 0.50
C GLY A 90 0.88 16.33 0.21
N ASN A 91 0.58 16.56 -1.07
CA ASN A 91 -0.56 17.36 -1.53
C ASN A 91 -1.88 16.57 -1.63
N GLY A 92 -1.92 15.32 -1.16
CA GLY A 92 -3.05 14.40 -1.29
C GLY A 92 -3.42 13.75 0.04
N THR A 93 -3.46 14.51 1.13
CA THR A 93 -3.72 13.96 2.47
C THR A 93 -5.20 13.61 2.67
N LEU A 94 -5.46 12.69 3.60
CA LEU A 94 -6.81 12.28 3.97
C LEU A 94 -7.68 13.48 4.37
N HIS A 95 -7.13 14.41 5.15
CA HIS A 95 -7.88 15.53 5.71
C HIS A 95 -8.29 16.56 4.66
N LEU A 96 -7.55 16.69 3.57
CA LEU A 96 -7.84 17.64 2.50
C LEU A 96 -9.00 17.16 1.62
N TYR A 97 -8.95 15.91 1.14
CA TYR A 97 -9.87 15.47 0.08
C TYR A 97 -10.97 14.53 0.53
N PHE A 98 -10.93 13.97 1.75
CA PHE A 98 -11.96 13.04 2.21
C PHE A 98 -13.38 13.60 2.01
N LYS A 99 -13.64 14.81 2.48
CA LYS A 99 -14.97 15.42 2.39
C LYS A 99 -15.32 15.81 0.96
N ASN A 100 -14.37 16.35 0.21
CA ASN A 100 -14.60 16.82 -1.17
C ASN A 100 -14.91 15.64 -2.08
N PHE A 101 -14.08 14.59 -2.07
CA PHE A 101 -14.32 13.38 -2.86
C PHE A 101 -15.60 12.66 -2.45
N SER A 102 -15.91 12.58 -1.15
CA SER A 102 -17.15 11.95 -0.69
C SER A 102 -18.41 12.71 -1.14
N ARG A 103 -18.32 14.03 -1.37
CA ARG A 103 -19.47 14.87 -1.79
C ARG A 103 -19.61 15.00 -3.30
N GLN A 104 -18.48 15.11 -4.01
CA GLN A 104 -18.46 15.47 -5.43
C GLN A 104 -18.53 14.25 -6.34
N LEU A 105 -18.21 13.06 -5.81
CA LEU A 105 -18.23 11.87 -6.63
C LEU A 105 -19.66 11.45 -6.95
N SER A 106 -19.94 11.23 -8.24
CA SER A 106 -21.23 10.73 -8.70
C SER A 106 -21.60 9.40 -8.01
N LYS A 107 -22.90 9.17 -7.84
CA LYS A 107 -23.45 7.90 -7.33
C LYS A 107 -23.17 6.71 -8.26
N ASP A 108 -22.71 6.96 -9.49
CA ASP A 108 -22.27 5.92 -10.44
C ASP A 108 -20.98 5.21 -10.03
N TYR A 109 -20.27 5.76 -9.04
CA TYR A 109 -19.00 5.24 -8.55
C TYR A 109 -19.07 4.84 -7.09
N SER A 110 -18.31 3.80 -6.74
CA SER A 110 -18.00 3.38 -5.37
C SER A 110 -16.59 3.86 -5.01
N LEU A 111 -16.48 4.75 -4.02
CA LEU A 111 -15.19 5.26 -3.54
C LEU A 111 -14.68 4.41 -2.38
N ILE A 112 -13.49 3.82 -2.53
CA ILE A 112 -12.79 3.14 -1.45
C ILE A 112 -11.65 4.03 -0.98
N ILE A 113 -11.67 4.41 0.29
CA ILE A 113 -10.65 5.23 0.92
C ILE A 113 -9.75 4.33 1.77
N ARG A 114 -8.44 4.35 1.49
CA ARG A 114 -7.42 3.62 2.24
C ARG A 114 -6.53 4.61 2.99
N PRO A 115 -6.90 5.01 4.22
CA PRO A 115 -6.12 5.96 4.99
C PRO A 115 -4.76 5.37 5.37
N HIS A 116 -3.81 6.26 5.65
CA HIS A 116 -2.54 5.85 6.24
C HIS A 116 -2.76 5.18 7.61
N TYR A 117 -1.85 4.30 8.02
CA TYR A 117 -1.96 3.57 9.29
C TYR A 117 -2.17 4.50 10.50
N PHE A 118 -1.44 5.61 10.57
CA PHE A 118 -1.60 6.60 11.65
C PHE A 118 -2.92 7.38 11.61
N ASP A 119 -3.61 7.41 10.47
CA ASP A 119 -4.89 8.09 10.32
C ASP A 119 -6.07 7.17 10.63
N ARG A 120 -5.81 5.89 10.97
CA ARG A 120 -6.85 4.90 11.35
C ARG A 120 -7.78 5.39 12.46
N LYS A 121 -7.24 6.22 13.38
CA LYS A 121 -7.99 6.79 14.50
C LYS A 121 -9.16 7.69 14.05
N TYR A 122 -9.12 8.18 12.81
CA TYR A 122 -10.18 9.03 12.25
C TYR A 122 -11.31 8.23 11.59
N ILE A 123 -11.12 6.92 11.33
CA ILE A 123 -12.11 6.07 10.64
C ILE A 123 -13.49 6.12 11.31
N PRO A 124 -13.65 5.98 12.65
CA PRO A 124 -14.97 6.03 13.27
C PRO A 124 -15.67 7.39 13.07
N ARG A 125 -14.90 8.49 13.15
CA ARG A 125 -15.44 9.84 12.93
C ARG A 125 -15.86 10.06 11.48
N MET A 126 -15.11 9.51 10.53
CA MET A 126 -15.42 9.60 9.10
C MET A 126 -16.67 8.79 8.76
N LYS A 127 -16.82 7.56 9.28
CA LYS A 127 -18.02 6.74 9.10
C LYS A 127 -19.28 7.47 9.61
N LYS A 128 -19.24 7.98 10.84
CA LYS A 128 -20.32 8.80 11.40
C LYS A 128 -20.64 10.04 10.56
N TRP A 129 -19.63 10.65 9.93
CA TRP A 129 -19.84 11.81 9.05
C TRP A 129 -20.54 11.43 7.74
N LEU A 130 -20.21 10.28 7.15
CA LEU A 130 -20.88 9.74 5.95
C LEU A 130 -22.34 9.39 6.25
N GLU A 131 -22.59 8.71 7.37
CA GLU A 131 -23.94 8.35 7.84
C GLU A 131 -24.82 9.59 8.00
N LYS A 132 -24.33 10.62 8.70
CA LYS A 132 -25.06 11.90 8.88
C LYS A 132 -25.35 12.66 7.58
N ARG A 133 -24.68 12.32 6.49
CA ARG A 133 -24.81 12.96 5.18
C ARG A 133 -25.51 12.05 4.16
N GLU A 134 -25.94 10.86 4.59
CA GLU A 134 -26.60 9.87 3.73
C GLU A 134 -25.75 9.49 2.50
N ILE A 135 -24.42 9.45 2.68
CA ILE A 135 -23.47 9.02 1.65
C ILE A 135 -23.21 7.52 1.83
N ASP A 136 -23.70 6.70 0.91
CA ASP A 136 -23.69 5.23 1.01
C ASP A 136 -22.77 4.54 -0.01
N ASN A 137 -22.15 5.32 -0.91
CA ASN A 137 -21.24 4.87 -1.96
C ASN A 137 -19.75 5.09 -1.61
N VAL A 138 -19.44 5.42 -0.35
CA VAL A 138 -18.07 5.63 0.15
C VAL A 138 -17.75 4.62 1.24
N TYR A 139 -16.65 3.89 1.06
CA TYR A 139 -16.19 2.80 1.92
C TYR A 139 -14.79 3.11 2.44
N ILE A 140 -14.55 2.86 3.73
CA ILE A 140 -13.25 3.13 4.35
C ILE A 140 -12.61 1.81 4.76
N SER A 141 -11.48 1.47 4.12
CA SER A 141 -10.70 0.29 4.47
C SER A 141 -9.88 0.52 5.73
N ASN A 142 -9.78 -0.49 6.59
CA ASN A 142 -8.93 -0.42 7.77
C ASN A 142 -7.52 -0.94 7.40
N PRO A 143 -6.47 -0.09 7.40
CA PRO A 143 -5.12 -0.52 7.03
C PRO A 143 -4.54 -1.57 7.99
N ALA A 144 -5.08 -1.70 9.21
CA ALA A 144 -4.66 -2.72 10.18
C ALA A 144 -5.34 -4.08 9.97
N ASN A 145 -6.49 -4.13 9.29
CA ASN A 145 -7.23 -5.36 9.03
C ASN A 145 -7.19 -5.66 7.54
N ILE A 146 -6.09 -6.26 7.11
CA ILE A 146 -6.00 -6.86 5.78
C ILE A 146 -6.55 -8.28 5.93
N LEU A 147 -7.44 -8.69 5.02
CA LEU A 147 -7.77 -10.11 4.85
C LEU A 147 -6.49 -10.82 4.41
N THR A 148 -5.67 -11.23 5.38
CA THR A 148 -4.51 -12.05 5.11
C THR A 148 -5.02 -13.47 4.90
N GLN A 149 -5.08 -13.91 3.65
CA GLN A 149 -4.62 -15.29 3.43
C GLN A 149 -3.17 -15.29 3.91
N ARG A 150 -2.92 -16.08 4.96
CA ARG A 150 -1.65 -16.10 5.68
C ARG A 150 -0.52 -16.49 4.72
N TYR A 151 0.25 -15.52 4.28
CA TYR A 151 1.64 -15.74 3.93
C TYR A 151 2.49 -14.73 4.69
N TYR A 152 3.13 -15.23 5.74
CA TYR A 152 4.31 -14.63 6.34
C TYR A 152 5.40 -14.59 5.27
N VAL A 153 5.35 -13.61 4.36
CA VAL A 153 6.47 -13.34 3.46
C VAL A 153 7.47 -12.50 4.27
N ARG A 154 8.12 -13.17 5.23
CA ARG A 154 9.31 -12.68 5.94
C ARG A 154 10.54 -12.81 5.03
N TYR A 155 10.42 -12.56 3.73
CA TYR A 155 11.54 -12.56 2.78
C TYR A 155 12.28 -11.21 2.81
N CYS A 156 12.44 -10.62 3.99
CA CYS A 156 13.03 -9.30 4.06
C CYS A 156 14.56 -9.33 4.10
N CYS A 157 15.17 -10.36 4.68
CA CYS A 157 16.58 -10.73 4.55
C CYS A 157 16.76 -12.09 5.25
N PHE A 158 17.33 -13.08 4.57
CA PHE A 158 17.90 -14.23 5.27
C PHE A 158 19.29 -13.82 5.73
N ARG A 159 19.53 -13.86 7.04
CA ARG A 159 20.88 -13.94 7.59
C ARG A 159 21.09 -15.41 7.88
N LEU A 160 21.94 -16.08 7.12
CA LEU A 160 22.32 -17.44 7.44
C LEU A 160 23.24 -17.38 8.66
N ILE A 161 22.74 -17.83 9.80
CA ILE A 161 23.56 -18.06 10.98
C ILE A 161 24.18 -19.45 10.74
N ASN A 162 25.45 -19.49 10.37
CA ASN A 162 26.27 -20.69 10.53
C ASN A 162 26.69 -20.82 11.99
#